data_AF-A0A4Q6F9I4-F1
#
_entry.id   AF-A0A4Q6F9I4-F1
#
_cell.length_a   1.000
_cell.length_b   1.000
_cell.length_c   1.000
_cell.angle_alpha   90.00
_cell.angle_beta   90.00
_cell.angle_gamma   90.00
#
_symmetry.space_group_name_H-M   'P 1'
#
loop_
_entity.id
_entity.type
_entity.pdbx_description
1 polymer ?
#
loop_
_entity_poly.entity_id
_entity_poly.type
_entity_poly.pdbx_seq_one_letter_code
_entity_poly.pdbx_strand_id
1 'polypeptide(L)' 'MHIPADVHVGKVDHVDGQYLKLAKNSTEDAHHHWIPLSWIESVSEQGVFLNKNVEEYMWGRLDESPVN' A
#
# COMPACT_ATOMS: atom_id res chain seq x y z
N MET A 1 -20.00 -10.55 13.68
CA MET A 1 -18.75 -9.82 13.43
C MET A 1 -18.60 -9.70 11.92
N HIS A 2 -18.79 -8.51 11.37
CA HIS A 2 -18.58 -8.26 9.94
C HIS A 2 -17.08 -8.04 9.78
N ILE A 3 -16.36 -9.04 9.28
CA ILE A 3 -14.98 -8.87 8.85
C ILE A 3 -15.13 -8.26 7.45
N PRO A 4 -14.89 -6.94 7.25
CA PRO A 4 -14.96 -6.39 5.91
C PRO A 4 -13.93 -7.14 5.06
N ALA A 5 -14.38 -7.69 3.92
CA ALA A 5 -13.54 -8.48 3.01
C ALA A 5 -12.40 -7.64 2.39
N ASP A 6 -12.45 -6.32 2.55
CA ASP A 6 -11.50 -5.37 1.99
C ASP A 6 -10.85 -4.57 3.12
N VAL A 7 -9.59 -4.89 3.41
CA VAL A 7 -8.77 -4.13 4.36
C VAL A 7 -8.16 -2.95 3.63
N HIS A 8 -8.68 -1.75 3.91
CA HIS A 8 -8.12 -0.52 3.38
C HIS A 8 -6.77 -0.23 4.07
N VAL A 9 -5.68 -0.60 3.41
CA VAL A 9 -4.31 -0.41 3.94
C VAL A 9 -3.80 1.03 3.80
N GLY A 10 -4.41 1.83 2.93
CA GLY A 10 -4.17 3.26 2.85
C GLY A 10 -4.46 3.89 1.50
N LYS A 11 -4.26 5.20 1.42
CA LYS A 11 -4.43 5.98 0.19
C LYS A 11 -3.11 6.11 -0.56
N VAL A 12 -3.16 6.00 -1.88
CA VAL A 12 -2.02 6.29 -2.76
C VAL A 12 -1.74 7.80 -2.75
N ASP A 13 -0.49 8.16 -2.46
CA ASP A 13 0.01 9.54 -2.49
C ASP A 13 0.73 9.83 -3.82
N HIS A 14 1.67 8.95 -4.20
CA HIS A 14 2.47 9.11 -5.41
C HIS A 14 2.91 7.76 -5.99
N VAL A 15 3.36 7.76 -7.25
CA VAL A 15 4.04 6.62 -7.86
C VAL A 15 5.48 7.04 -8.15
N ASP A 16 6.42 6.40 -7.45
CA ASP A 16 7.86 6.65 -7.53
C ASP A 16 8.53 5.51 -8.31
N GLY A 17 8.62 5.69 -9.63
CA GLY A 17 9.23 4.71 -10.53
C GLY A 17 8.48 3.37 -10.51
N GLN A 18 9.06 2.38 -9.85
CA GLN A 18 8.50 1.03 -9.70
C GLN A 18 7.85 0.79 -8.32
N TYR A 19 7.68 1.84 -7.52
CA TYR A 19 7.06 1.79 -6.19
C TYR A 19 5.88 2.74 -6.09
N LEU A 20 4.87 2.33 -5.35
CA LEU A 20 3.73 3.14 -4.97
C LEU A 20 3.98 3.70 -3.56
N LYS A 21 3.92 5.02 -3.43
CA LYS A 21 4.00 5.72 -2.16
C LYS A 21 2.61 5.87 -1.56
N LEU A 22 2.44 5.39 -0.34
CA LEU A 22 1.20 5.51 0.42
C LEU A 22 1.25 6.74 1.33
N ALA A 23 0.10 7.40 1.44
CA ALA A 23 -0.06 8.64 2.19
C ALA A 23 0.08 8.40 3.69
N LYS A 24 0.84 9.28 4.33
CA LYS A 24 1.11 9.32 5.79
C LYS A 24 -0.15 9.36 6.67
N ASN A 25 -1.28 9.83 6.15
CA ASN A 25 -2.56 9.90 6.88
C ASN A 25 -3.27 8.55 7.02
N SER A 26 -2.75 7.49 6.38
CA SER A 26 -3.33 6.16 6.45
C SER A 26 -2.66 5.24 7.46
N THR A 27 -1.57 5.68 8.10
CA THR A 27 -0.86 4.91 9.12
C THR A 27 -0.71 5.73 10.39
N GLU A 28 -1.04 5.10 11.52
CA GLU A 28 -0.91 5.70 12.86
C GLU A 28 0.54 6.11 13.16
N ASP A 29 1.51 5.50 12.48
CA ASP A 29 2.94 5.71 12.64
C ASP A 29 3.49 6.99 11.97
N ALA A 30 2.64 7.76 11.28
CA ALA A 30 3.06 9.02 10.64
C ALA A 30 4.24 8.86 9.65
N HIS A 31 4.43 7.66 9.08
CA HIS A 31 5.45 7.35 8.09
C HIS A 31 4.84 7.11 6.70
N HIS A 32 5.62 7.38 5.66
CA HIS A 32 5.25 6.96 4.32
C HIS A 32 5.59 5.47 4.18
N HIS A 33 4.70 4.71 3.56
CA HIS A 33 4.99 3.32 3.21
C HIS A 33 5.12 3.22 1.70
N TRP A 34 6.08 2.42 1.24
CA TRP A 34 6.27 2.11 -0.15
C TRP A 34 5.97 0.65 -0.40
N ILE A 35 5.19 0.39 -1.44
CA ILE A 35 4.94 -0.96 -1.95
C ILE A 35 5.39 -1.05 -3.40
N PRO A 36 6.01 -2.15 -3.83
CA PRO A 36 6.37 -2.31 -5.23
C PRO A 36 5.12 -2.46 -6.10
N LEU A 37 5.14 -1.88 -7.31
CA LEU A 37 4.05 -2.03 -8.28
C LEU A 37 3.78 -3.50 -8.64
N SER A 38 4.76 -4.38 -8.46
CA SER A 38 4.61 -5.82 -8.66
C SER A 38 3.58 -6.48 -7.75
N TRP A 39 3.16 -5.81 -6.67
CA TRP A 39 2.12 -6.30 -5.76
C TRP A 39 0.72 -5.92 -6.22
N ILE A 40 0.61 -5.04 -7.21
CA ILE A 40 -0.68 -4.61 -7.75
C ILE A 40 -1.26 -5.77 -8.55
N GLU A 41 -2.41 -6.27 -8.10
CA GLU A 41 -3.19 -7.25 -8.83
C GLU A 41 -4.01 -6.57 -9.93
N SER A 42 -4.64 -5.45 -9.60
CA SER A 42 -5.52 -4.72 -10.51
C SER A 42 -5.68 -3.27 -10.06
N VAL A 43 -5.88 -2.38 -11.02
CA VAL A 43 -6.20 -0.97 -10.79
C VAL A 43 -7.59 -0.71 -11.33
N SER A 44 -8.46 -0.12 -10.51
CA SER A 44 -9.81 0.28 -10.90
C SER A 44 -10.04 1.76 -10.59
N GLU A 45 -11.18 2.30 -11.01
CA GLU A 45 -11.60 3.67 -10.68
C GLU A 45 -11.79 3.89 -9.17
N GLN A 46 -12.01 2.80 -8.41
CA GLN A 46 -12.19 2.85 -6.96
C GLN A 46 -10.85 2.84 -6.21
N GLY A 47 -9.78 2.32 -6.81
CA GLY A 47 -8.47 2.24 -6.19
C GLY A 47 -7.58 1.14 -6.75
N VAL A 48 -6.56 0.79 -5.99
CA VAL A 48 -5.55 -0.22 -6.33
C VAL A 48 -5.79 -1.45 -5.47
N PHE A 49 -5.96 -2.60 -6.10
CA PHE A 49 -6.06 -3.90 -5.44
C PHE A 49 -4.71 -4.59 -5.45
N LEU A 50 -4.31 -5.13 -4.31
CA LEU A 50 -3.06 -5.84 -4.14
C LEU A 50 -3.32 -7.34 -4.18
N ASN A 51 -2.38 -8.10 -4.74
CA ASN A 51 -2.39 -9.56 -4.69
C ASN A 51 -1.84 -10.12 -3.36
N LYS A 52 -1.65 -9.25 -2.36
CA LYS A 52 -1.07 -9.55 -1.06
C LYS A 52 -2.11 -9.41 0.03
N ASN A 53 -2.08 -10.35 0.97
CA ASN A 53 -2.87 -10.24 2.19
C ASN A 53 -2.23 -9.23 3.16
N VAL A 54 -2.96 -8.90 4.23
CA VAL A 54 -2.52 -7.90 5.22
C VAL A 54 -1.21 -8.28 5.89
N GLU A 55 -0.97 -9.56 6.19
CA GLU A 55 0.26 -10.00 6.84
C GLU A 55 1.46 -9.85 5.91
N GLU A 56 1.34 -10.28 4.65
CA GLU A 56 2.37 -10.07 3.63
C GLU A 56 2.63 -8.58 3.38
N TYR A 57 1.57 -7.77 3.36
CA TYR A 57 1.69 -6.32 3.25
C TYR A 57 2.44 -5.73 4.45
N MET A 58 2.10 -6.14 5.67
CA MET A 58 2.74 -5.64 6.90
C MET A 58 4.22 -6.01 6.97
N TRP A 59 4.58 -7.20 6.51
CA TRP A 59 5.96 -7.69 6.58
C TRP A 59 6.84 -7.20 5.42
N GLY A 60 6.29 -7.04 4.22
CA GLY A 60 7.07 -6.72 3.02
C GLY A 60 6.94 -5.28 2.53
N ARG A 61 6.09 -4.45 3.14
CA ARG A 61 6.09 -3.00 2.87
C ARG A 61 7.42 -2.40 3.32
N LEU A 62 7.81 -1.33 2.65
CA LEU A 62 8.99 -0.55 3.00
C LEU A 62 8.55 0.69 3.77
N ASP A 63 9.13 0.92 4.94
CA ASP A 63 8.89 2.13 5.75
C ASP A 63 9.82 3.30 5.34
N GLU A 64 10.75 3.05 4.41
CA GLU A 64 11.69 4.02 3.85
C GLU A 64 11.65 4.03 2.31
N SER A 65 12.02 5.17 1.71
CA SER A 65 12.01 5.37 0.26
C SER A 65 13.08 4.48 -0.40
N PRO A 66 12.71 3.55 -1.30
CA PRO A 66 13.67 2.72 -2.02
C PRO A 66 14.38 3.47 -3.17
N VAL A 67 13.85 4.62 -3.59
CA VAL A 67 14.54 5.53 -4.52
C VAL A 67 15.41 6.47 -3.71
N ASN A 68 16.73 6.32 -3.90
CA ASN A 68 17.79 7.15 -3.35
C ASN A 68 18.56 7.81 -4.50
#